data_AF-A0A1I1CVN9-F1
#
_entry.id   AF-A0A1I1CVN9-F1
#
_cell.length_a   1.000
_cell.length_b   1.000
_cell.length_c   1.000
_cell.angle_alpha   90.00
_cell.angle_beta   90.00
_cell.angle_gamma   90.00
#
_symmetry.space_group_name_H-M   'P 1'
#
loop_
_entity.id
_entity.type
_entity.pdbx_description
1 polymer ?
#
loop_
_entity_poly.entity_id
_entity_poly.type
_entity_poly.pdbx_seq_one_letter_code
_entity_poly.pdbx_strand_id
1 'polypeptide(L)' 'MSLTRSSSVRAGLAQRARIVLLASEGVSNTAIAERVGVSRPTVIGWRERYQSGGIEGLDDEVRSGRPRVVD' A
#
# COMPACT_ATOMS: atom_id res chain seq x y z
N MET A 1 -17.60 15.71 -10.68
CA MET A 1 -16.56 14.95 -11.41
C MET A 1 -15.20 15.57 -11.09
N SER A 2 -14.37 14.91 -10.28
CA SER A 2 -13.02 15.41 -9.97
C SER A 2 -12.02 14.26 -10.14
N LEU A 3 -11.16 14.38 -11.17
CA LEU A 3 -10.20 13.37 -11.64
C LEU A 3 -8.77 13.62 -11.13
N THR A 4 -8.59 14.34 -10.01
CA THR A 4 -7.25 14.78 -9.59
C THR A 4 -6.52 13.86 -8.61
N ARG A 5 -7.12 12.73 -8.19
CA ARG A 5 -6.45 11.76 -7.28
C ARG A 5 -6.02 10.43 -7.92
N SER A 6 -6.32 10.21 -9.19
CA SER A 6 -6.17 8.88 -9.82
C SER A 6 -4.71 8.42 -9.97
N SER A 7 -3.74 9.33 -10.10
CA SER A 7 -2.32 8.97 -10.24
C SER A 7 -1.69 8.52 -8.91
N SER A 8 -1.99 9.23 -7.82
CA SER A 8 -1.46 8.90 -6.48
C SER A 8 -2.02 7.58 -5.93
N VAL A 9 -3.30 7.28 -6.20
CA VAL A 9 -3.92 6.00 -5.83
C VAL A 9 -3.26 4.85 -6.61
N ARG A 10 -3.05 5.03 -7.91
CA ARG A 10 -2.33 4.05 -8.74
C ARG A 10 -0.88 3.85 -8.30
N ALA A 11 -0.19 4.92 -7.93
CA ALA A 11 1.18 4.84 -7.40
C ALA A 11 1.23 4.09 -6.06
N GLY A 12 0.29 4.35 -5.17
CA GLY A 12 0.15 3.63 -3.89
C GLY A 12 -0.12 2.14 -4.10
N LEU A 13 -1.07 1.79 -4.97
CA LEU A 13 -1.38 0.39 -5.28
C LEU A 13 -0.18 -0.35 -5.88
N ALA A 14 0.54 0.27 -6.83
CA ALA A 14 1.75 -0.31 -7.42
C ALA A 14 2.85 -0.54 -6.37
N GLN A 15 3.02 0.39 -5.43
CA GLN A 15 3.98 0.25 -4.33
C GLN A 15 3.66 -0.97 -3.45
N ARG A 16 2.38 -1.15 -3.11
CA ARG A 16 1.90 -2.26 -2.26
C ARG A 16 1.96 -3.61 -2.96
N ALA A 17 1.60 -3.65 -4.24
CA ALA A 17 1.76 -4.85 -5.07
C ALA A 17 3.23 -5.28 -5.13
N ARG A 18 4.17 -4.32 -5.26
CA ARG A 18 5.61 -4.61 -5.24
C ARG A 18 6.09 -5.19 -3.90
N ILE A 19 5.53 -4.74 -2.78
CA ILE A 19 5.83 -5.31 -1.45
C ILE A 19 5.44 -6.79 -1.41
N VAL A 20 4.22 -7.13 -1.85
CA VAL A 20 3.73 -8.51 -1.84
C VAL A 20 4.50 -9.41 -2.78
N LEU A 21 4.82 -8.93 -3.99
CA LEU A 21 5.61 -9.68 -4.97
C LEU A 21 6.98 -10.07 -4.39
N LEU A 22 7.74 -9.10 -3.89
CA LEU A 22 9.05 -9.36 -3.29
C LEU A 22 8.96 -10.27 -2.06
N ALA A 23 7.89 -10.14 -1.27
CA ALA A 23 7.67 -11.04 -0.14
C ALA A 23 7.40 -12.50 -0.59
N SER A 24 6.70 -12.69 -1.71
CA SER A 24 6.45 -14.02 -2.30
C SER A 24 7.73 -14.66 -2.86
N GLU A 25 8.70 -13.84 -3.27
CA GLU A 25 10.04 -14.27 -3.68
C GLU A 25 10.96 -14.60 -2.48
N GLY A 26 10.47 -14.49 -1.25
CA GLY A 26 11.25 -14.77 -0.04
C GLY A 26 12.19 -13.64 0.39
N VAL A 27 12.08 -12.45 -0.20
CA VAL A 27 12.89 -11.28 0.19
C VAL A 27 12.54 -10.84 1.62
N SER A 28 13.56 -10.52 2.42
CA SER A 28 13.37 -10.08 3.80
C SER A 28 12.63 -8.73 3.88
N ASN A 29 11.83 -8.52 4.94
CA ASN A 29 11.07 -7.28 5.10
C ASN A 29 11.94 -6.03 5.13
N THR A 30 13.17 -6.13 5.65
CA THR A 30 14.14 -5.03 5.66
C THR A 30 14.61 -4.68 4.24
N ALA A 31 14.97 -5.69 3.44
CA ALA A 31 15.38 -5.46 2.05
C ALA A 31 14.23 -4.95 1.17
N ILE A 32 12.99 -5.39 1.44
CA ILE A 32 11.80 -4.85 0.77
C ILE A 32 11.60 -3.38 1.12
N ALA A 33 11.70 -3.02 2.40
CA ALA A 33 11.56 -1.66 2.89
C ALA A 33 12.55 -0.70 2.20
N GLU A 34 13.82 -1.11 2.10
CA GLU A 34 14.86 -0.36 1.39
C GLU A 34 14.57 -0.21 -0.11
N ARG A 35 14.19 -1.31 -0.79
CA ARG A 35 13.92 -1.31 -2.25
C ARG A 35 12.68 -0.49 -2.63
N VAL A 36 11.68 -0.47 -1.77
CA VAL A 36 10.37 0.16 -2.02
C VAL A 36 10.31 1.59 -1.45
N GLY A 37 11.23 1.95 -0.54
CA GLY A 37 11.30 3.26 0.08
C GLY A 37 10.24 3.47 1.17
N VAL A 38 9.97 2.43 1.96
CA VAL A 38 8.98 2.48 3.06
C VAL A 38 9.59 1.92 4.35
N SER A 39 8.90 2.09 5.47
CA SER A 39 9.36 1.51 6.75
C SER A 39 9.12 -0.01 6.80
N ARG A 40 9.94 -0.75 7.54
CA ARG A 40 9.72 -2.19 7.79
C ARG A 40 8.33 -2.50 8.39
N PRO A 41 7.80 -1.72 9.37
CA PRO A 41 6.43 -1.89 9.83
C PRO A 41 5.37 -1.73 8.72
N THR A 42 5.58 -0.81 7.77
CA THR A 42 4.70 -0.65 6.60
C THR A 42 4.67 -1.91 5.75
N VAL A 43 5.84 -2.54 5.52
CA VAL A 43 5.93 -3.82 4.80
C VAL A 43 5.16 -4.91 5.52
N ILE A 44 5.35 -5.05 6.85
CA ILE A 44 4.66 -6.06 7.65
C ILE A 44 3.14 -5.89 7.56
N GLY A 45 2.64 -4.67 7.77
CA GLY A 45 1.20 -4.41 7.73
C GLY A 45 0.57 -4.71 6.36
N TRP A 46 1.25 -4.38 5.25
CA TRP A 46 0.73 -4.74 3.91
C TRP A 46 0.76 -6.24 3.64
N ARG A 47 1.78 -6.95 4.14
CA ARG A 47 1.83 -8.41 4.04
C ARG A 47 0.70 -9.06 4.83
N GLU A 48 0.42 -8.58 6.04
CA GLU A 48 -0.69 -9.05 6.87
C GLU A 48 -2.04 -8.80 6.20
N ARG A 49 -2.27 -7.59 5.67
CA ARG A 49 -3.51 -7.29 4.91
C ARG A 49 -3.68 -8.18 3.69
N TYR A 50 -2.60 -8.43 2.93
CA TYR A 50 -2.64 -9.34 1.80
C TYR A 50 -2.94 -10.79 2.22
N GLN A 51 -2.39 -11.25 3.34
CA GLN A 51 -2.69 -12.59 3.86
C GLN A 51 -4.15 -12.72 4.30
N SER A 52 -4.73 -11.67 4.87
CA SER A 52 -6.12 -11.66 5.35
C SER A 52 -7.17 -11.45 4.26
N GLY A 53 -6.86 -10.62 3.25
CA GLY A 53 -7.83 -10.15 2.25
C GLY A 53 -7.37 -10.24 0.79
N GLY A 54 -6.24 -10.89 0.51
CA GLY A 54 -5.71 -11.03 -0.84
C GLY A 54 -5.46 -9.69 -1.53
N ILE A 55 -5.79 -9.63 -2.82
CA ILE A 55 -5.63 -8.43 -3.64
C ILE A 55 -6.54 -7.29 -3.16
N GLU A 56 -7.73 -7.59 -2.64
CA GLU A 56 -8.65 -6.58 -2.10
C GLU A 56 -8.04 -5.89 -0.87
N GLY A 57 -7.26 -6.62 -0.07
CA GLY A 57 -6.49 -6.09 1.06
C GLY A 57 -5.36 -5.12 0.67
N LEU A 58 -5.04 -5.00 -0.63
CA LEU A 58 -4.07 -4.03 -1.15
C LEU A 58 -4.71 -2.75 -1.67
N ASP A 59 -6.04 -2.66 -1.72
CA ASP A 59 -6.67 -1.39 -2.00
C ASP A 59 -6.50 -0.44 -0.79
N ASP A 60 -6.50 0.86 -1.05
CA ASP A 60 -6.64 1.78 0.07
C ASP A 60 -8.07 1.64 0.59
N GLU A 61 -8.25 1.14 1.82
CA GLU A 61 -9.51 1.34 2.52
C GLU A 61 -9.83 2.83 2.45
N VAL A 62 -11.02 3.16 1.96
CA VAL A 62 -11.53 4.52 1.94
C VAL A 62 -11.44 4.99 3.39
N ARG A 63 -10.42 5.81 3.71
CA ARG A 63 -10.30 6.41 5.02
C ARG A 63 -11.63 7.11 5.27
N SER A 64 -12.43 6.58 6.18
CA SER A 64 -13.55 7.30 6.77
C SER A 64 -12.94 8.36 7.69
N GLY A 65 -12.26 9.33 7.07
CA GLY A 65 -11.73 10.52 7.70
C GLY A 65 -12.57 11.67 7.19
N ARG A 66 -13.26 12.36 8.12
CA ARG A 66 -14.07 13.55 7.88
C ARG A 66 -13.44 14.43 6.79
N PRO A 67 -14.21 14.87 5.77
CA PRO A 67 -13.67 15.71 4.71
C PRO A 67 -13.00 16.93 5.33
N ARG A 68 -11.74 17.18 4.96
CA ARG A 68 -11.09 18.45 5.28
C ARG A 68 -11.84 19.52 4.50
N VAL A 69 -12.71 20.25 5.19
CA VAL A 69 -13.26 21.52 4.69
C VAL A 69 -12.05 22.45 4.61
N VAL A 70 -11.70 22.81 3.38
CA VAL A 70 -10.83 23.96 3.12
C VAL A 70 -11.78 25.14 2.98
N ASP A 71 -11.66 26.11 3.88
CA ASP A 71 -12.24 27.45 3.71
C ASP A 71 -11.38 28.24 2.71
#